data_AF-A0A0Q3FL26-F1
#
_entry.id   AF-A0A0Q3FL26-F1
#
_cell.length_a   1.000
_cell.length_b   1.000
_cell.length_c   1.000
_cell.angle_alpha   90.00
_cell.angle_beta   90.00
_cell.angle_gamma   90.00
#
_symmetry.space_group_name_H-M   'P 1'
#
loop_
_entity.id
_entity.type
_entity.pdbx_description
1 polymer ?
#
loop_
_entity_poly.entity_id
_entity_poly.type
_entity_poly.pdbx_seq_one_letter_code
_entity_poly.pdbx_strand_id
1 'polypeptide(L)'
;MAEAEAPAARPRLYSYWRSSCSHRVRIALNLKGVDYEYKAVNLLKGEQSDPEFIKLNPMKFVPALVDGDAVIGDSYAIALYLEDKYPERPLLPQDLKKKALNNQIASIVGSGIQPLHNLTLLRFIEQKVGTGESLPWTQQQINKGFTAVENMIKGCAGKYATGDEVQLTYSLHRRFLPQ
;
A
#
# COMPACT_ATOMS: atom_id res chain seq x y z
N MET A 1 20.28 11.07 -38.28
CA MET A 1 20.75 11.44 -36.94
C MET A 1 19.73 10.90 -35.97
N ALA A 2 20.09 9.90 -35.16
CA ALA A 2 19.20 9.37 -34.14
C ALA A 2 19.26 10.33 -32.94
N GLU A 3 18.15 10.95 -32.59
CA GLU A 3 18.01 11.64 -31.31
C GLU A 3 18.21 10.62 -30.19
N ALA A 4 19.19 10.87 -29.34
CA ALA A 4 19.34 10.12 -28.10
C ALA A 4 18.14 10.45 -27.21
N GLU A 5 17.25 9.48 -27.04
CA GLU A 5 16.12 9.56 -26.14
C GLU A 5 16.64 9.90 -24.73
N ALA A 6 16.19 11.02 -24.17
CA ALA A 6 16.58 11.43 -22.82
C ALA A 6 16.24 10.29 -21.85
N PRO A 7 17.10 9.97 -20.86
CA PRO A 7 16.82 8.90 -19.92
C PRO A 7 15.47 9.15 -19.26
N ALA A 8 14.57 8.17 -19.33
CA ALA A 8 13.23 8.26 -18.74
C ALA A 8 13.35 8.75 -17.29
N ALA A 9 12.64 9.84 -16.97
CA ALA A 9 12.74 10.46 -15.66
C ALA A 9 12.33 9.46 -14.58
N ARG A 10 13.13 9.34 -13.51
CA ARG A 10 12.87 8.42 -12.40
C ARG A 10 11.50 8.72 -11.76
N PRO A 11 10.70 7.70 -11.41
CA PRO A 11 9.45 7.89 -10.70
C PRO A 11 9.67 8.64 -9.38
N ARG A 12 8.73 9.50 -8.99
CA ARG A 12 8.76 10.27 -7.74
C ARG A 12 7.67 9.75 -6.82
N LEU A 13 8.08 9.24 -5.66
CA LEU A 13 7.17 8.73 -4.63
C LEU A 13 7.03 9.75 -3.50
N TYR A 14 5.86 10.35 -3.39
CA TYR A 14 5.46 11.14 -2.24
C TYR A 14 5.03 10.21 -1.12
N SER A 15 5.75 10.22 0.00
CA SER A 15 5.66 9.21 1.05
C SER A 15 5.86 9.79 2.44
N TYR A 16 5.19 9.16 3.41
CA TYR A 16 5.45 9.34 4.83
C TYR A 16 6.00 8.05 5.44
N TRP A 17 7.08 8.13 6.20
CA TRP A 17 7.85 6.96 6.64
C TRP A 17 7.05 5.98 7.52
N ARG A 18 6.07 6.48 8.31
CA ARG A 18 5.13 5.67 9.11
C ARG A 18 3.82 5.32 8.40
N SER A 19 3.60 5.76 7.17
CA SER A 19 2.39 5.40 6.43
C SER A 19 2.48 3.96 5.96
N SER A 20 1.52 3.13 6.37
CA SER A 20 1.40 1.75 5.89
C SER A 20 1.15 1.71 4.37
N CYS A 21 0.29 2.58 3.85
CA CYS A 21 0.04 2.69 2.42
C CYS A 21 1.30 3.09 1.63
N SER A 22 2.11 4.03 2.15
CA SER A 22 3.38 4.38 1.49
C SER A 22 4.43 3.28 1.63
N HIS A 23 4.40 2.51 2.72
CA HIS A 23 5.27 1.35 2.90
C HIS A 23 5.00 0.27 1.83
N ARG A 24 3.73 -0.01 1.52
CA ARG A 24 3.33 -0.94 0.45
C ARG A 24 4.00 -0.61 -0.89
N VAL A 25 3.94 0.65 -1.30
CA VAL A 25 4.53 1.11 -2.57
C VAL A 25 6.06 1.06 -2.54
N ARG A 26 6.69 1.43 -1.42
CA ARG A 26 8.13 1.28 -1.25
C ARG A 26 8.58 -0.17 -1.40
N ILE A 27 7.86 -1.12 -0.78
CA ILE A 27 8.16 -2.55 -0.94
C ILE A 27 8.03 -2.96 -2.39
N ALA A 28 6.95 -2.59 -3.08
CA ALA A 28 6.73 -2.95 -4.48
C ALA A 28 7.85 -2.44 -5.40
N LEU A 29 8.23 -1.16 -5.27
CA LEU A 29 9.33 -0.56 -6.03
C LEU A 29 10.66 -1.28 -5.77
N ASN A 30 10.99 -1.58 -4.52
CA ASN A 30 12.22 -2.28 -4.15
C ASN A 30 12.26 -3.71 -4.69
N LEU A 31 11.17 -4.47 -4.55
CA LEU A 31 11.09 -5.84 -5.07
C LEU A 31 11.21 -5.86 -6.60
N LYS A 32 10.61 -4.88 -7.28
CA LYS A 32 10.73 -4.69 -8.73
C LYS A 32 12.09 -4.14 -9.18
N GLY A 33 12.93 -3.68 -8.25
CA GLY A 33 14.23 -3.10 -8.57
C GLY A 33 14.14 -1.75 -9.28
N VAL A 34 13.03 -1.03 -9.10
CA VAL A 34 12.81 0.29 -9.70
C VAL A 34 13.42 1.35 -8.81
N ASP A 35 14.38 2.10 -9.36
CA ASP A 35 14.98 3.25 -8.69
C ASP A 35 14.03 4.47 -8.78
N TYR A 36 13.82 5.16 -7.67
CA TYR A 36 12.82 6.23 -7.58
C TYR A 36 13.31 7.37 -6.69
N GLU A 37 12.77 8.56 -6.86
CA GLU A 37 13.01 9.70 -5.99
C GLU A 37 12.01 9.67 -4.82
N TYR A 38 12.50 9.71 -3.58
CA TYR A 38 11.66 9.79 -2.39
C TYR A 38 11.36 11.25 -2.05
N LYS A 39 10.08 11.64 -2.10
CA LYS A 39 9.58 12.95 -1.65
C LYS A 39 8.88 12.79 -0.31
N ALA A 40 9.46 13.37 0.76
CA ALA A 40 8.86 13.29 2.09
C ALA A 40 7.62 14.20 2.19
N VAL A 41 6.54 13.69 2.78
CA VAL A 41 5.35 14.48 3.17
C VAL A 41 5.07 14.22 4.64
N ASN A 42 5.16 15.25 5.48
CA ASN A 42 5.02 15.14 6.93
C ASN A 42 3.55 15.26 7.37
N LEU A 43 2.95 14.10 7.64
CA LEU A 43 1.55 14.02 8.08
C LEU A 43 1.28 14.65 9.45
N LEU A 44 2.30 14.76 10.31
CA LEU A 44 2.18 15.40 11.62
C LEU A 44 2.13 16.93 11.50
N LYS A 45 2.80 17.49 10.48
CA LYS A 45 2.76 18.92 10.14
C LYS A 45 1.60 19.30 9.22
N GLY A 46 0.84 18.32 8.72
CA GLY A 46 -0.29 18.58 7.83
C GLY A 46 0.09 18.88 6.38
N GLU A 47 1.33 18.58 5.95
CA GLU A 47 1.85 18.88 4.61
C GLU A 47 1.05 18.22 3.48
N GLN A 48 0.26 17.19 3.76
CA GLN A 48 -0.70 16.61 2.80
C GLN A 48 -1.86 17.56 2.43
N SER A 49 -1.97 18.71 3.10
CA SER A 49 -2.93 19.77 2.78
C SER A 49 -2.31 20.90 1.95
N ASP A 50 -1.03 20.79 1.60
CA ASP A 50 -0.35 21.73 0.73
C ASP A 50 -1.03 21.78 -0.65
N PRO A 51 -1.29 22.97 -1.23
CA PRO A 51 -1.94 23.10 -2.52
C PRO A 51 -1.23 22.35 -3.66
N GLU A 52 0.10 22.27 -3.66
CA GLU A 52 0.84 21.52 -4.68
C GLU A 52 0.69 20.02 -4.49
N PHE A 53 0.62 19.53 -3.23
CA PHE A 53 0.34 18.11 -2.98
C PHE A 53 -1.10 17.74 -3.35
N ILE A 54 -2.07 18.63 -3.10
CA ILE A 54 -3.48 18.41 -3.46
C ILE A 54 -3.67 18.19 -4.96
N LYS A 55 -2.89 18.87 -5.80
CA LYS A 55 -2.89 18.64 -7.25
C LYS A 55 -2.49 17.21 -7.62
N LEU A 56 -1.66 16.56 -6.80
CA LEU A 56 -1.22 15.18 -6.99
C LEU A 56 -2.22 14.18 -6.42
N ASN A 57 -2.75 14.46 -5.22
CA ASN A 57 -3.75 13.62 -4.58
C ASN A 57 -4.84 14.46 -3.90
N PRO A 58 -6.00 14.65 -4.56
CA PRO A 58 -7.11 15.43 -4.02
C PRO A 58 -7.67 14.89 -2.69
N MET A 59 -7.47 13.60 -2.41
CA MET A 59 -7.85 12.98 -1.14
C MET A 59 -6.95 13.38 0.03
N LYS A 60 -5.84 14.10 -0.21
CA LYS A 60 -4.89 14.57 0.81
C LYS A 60 -4.29 13.41 1.61
N PHE A 61 -4.04 12.29 0.96
CA PHE A 61 -3.38 11.13 1.57
C PHE A 61 -2.09 10.78 0.84
N VAL A 62 -1.19 10.11 1.55
CA VAL A 62 0.00 9.49 0.97
C VAL A 62 -0.22 7.98 0.89
N PRO A 63 0.34 7.29 -0.12
CA PRO A 63 1.30 7.78 -1.11
C PRO A 63 0.68 8.50 -2.31
N ALA A 64 1.52 9.19 -3.07
CA ALA A 64 1.25 9.53 -4.47
C ALA A 64 2.50 9.20 -5.31
N LEU A 65 2.32 8.55 -6.46
CA LEU A 65 3.39 8.26 -7.41
C LEU A 65 3.24 9.17 -8.62
N VAL A 66 4.32 9.83 -9.02
CA VAL A 66 4.42 10.55 -10.28
C VAL A 66 5.46 9.86 -11.15
N ASP A 67 5.04 9.32 -12.29
CA ASP A 67 5.89 8.55 -13.20
C ASP A 67 5.61 8.98 -14.64
N GLY A 68 6.47 9.85 -15.18
CA GLY A 68 6.20 10.55 -16.43
C GLY A 68 4.98 11.46 -16.34
N ASP A 69 4.00 11.22 -17.18
CA ASP A 69 2.68 11.86 -17.23
C ASP A 69 1.65 11.22 -16.27
N ALA A 70 1.94 10.03 -15.73
CA ALA A 70 1.05 9.35 -14.81
C ALA A 70 1.15 9.90 -13.39
N VAL A 71 0.00 10.23 -12.79
CA VAL A 71 -0.13 10.64 -11.38
C VAL A 71 -1.16 9.76 -10.69
N ILE A 72 -0.72 8.98 -9.70
CA ILE A 72 -1.56 7.95 -9.06
C ILE A 72 -1.52 8.14 -7.54
N GLY A 73 -2.68 8.35 -6.91
CA GLY A 73 -2.82 8.67 -5.49
C GLY A 73 -3.32 7.54 -4.58
N ASP A 74 -3.38 6.30 -5.08
CA ASP A 74 -3.85 5.14 -4.32
C ASP A 74 -2.81 4.01 -4.30
N SER A 75 -2.51 3.47 -3.11
CA SER A 75 -1.45 2.48 -2.95
C SER A 75 -1.70 1.16 -3.69
N TYR A 76 -2.95 0.75 -3.85
CA TYR A 76 -3.30 -0.48 -4.56
C TYR A 76 -3.28 -0.26 -6.07
N ALA A 77 -3.80 0.87 -6.55
CA ALA A 77 -3.69 1.26 -7.95
C ALA A 77 -2.22 1.43 -8.39
N ILE A 78 -1.37 2.04 -7.56
CA ILE A 78 0.08 2.13 -7.81
C ILE A 78 0.68 0.73 -7.92
N ALA A 79 0.33 -0.19 -7.02
CA ALA A 79 0.86 -1.54 -7.06
C ALA A 79 0.52 -2.28 -8.36
N LEU A 80 -0.71 -2.15 -8.86
CA LEU A 80 -1.12 -2.71 -10.15
C LEU A 80 -0.43 -2.02 -11.33
N TYR A 81 -0.31 -0.69 -11.30
CA TYR A 81 0.44 0.06 -12.31
C TYR A 81 1.90 -0.41 -12.41
N LEU A 82 2.57 -0.60 -11.27
CA LEU A 82 3.93 -1.12 -11.24
C LEU A 82 4.01 -2.58 -11.72
N GLU A 83 2.97 -3.38 -11.48
CA GLU A 83 2.89 -4.75 -11.98
C GLU A 83 2.86 -4.80 -13.50
N ASP A 84 2.04 -3.96 -14.12
CA ASP A 84 1.91 -3.91 -15.57
C ASP A 84 3.11 -3.21 -16.25
N LYS A 85 3.66 -2.15 -15.63
CA LYS A 85 4.77 -1.37 -16.21
C LYS A 85 6.13 -2.06 -16.13
N TYR A 86 6.38 -2.83 -15.06
CA TYR A 86 7.66 -3.51 -14.82
C TYR A 86 7.43 -5.03 -14.71
N PRO A 87 7.20 -5.73 -15.84
CA PRO A 87 6.80 -7.13 -15.87
C PRO A 87 7.95 -8.12 -15.57
N GLU A 88 9.21 -7.67 -15.55
CA GLU A 88 10.40 -8.51 -15.40
C GLU A 88 10.50 -9.17 -14.01
N ARG A 89 9.89 -8.54 -13.01
CA ARG A 89 9.82 -9.04 -11.63
C ARG A 89 8.36 -9.02 -11.17
N PRO A 90 7.56 -10.02 -11.59
CA PRO A 90 6.15 -10.07 -11.26
C PRO A 90 5.96 -10.24 -9.75
N LEU A 91 5.06 -9.45 -9.18
CA LEU A 91 4.63 -9.58 -7.79
C LEU A 91 3.30 -10.32 -7.69
N LEU A 92 2.62 -10.60 -8.81
CA LEU A 92 1.42 -11.40 -8.84
C LEU A 92 1.66 -12.75 -9.53
N PRO A 93 1.03 -13.84 -9.03
CA PRO A 93 1.08 -15.11 -9.71
C PRO A 93 0.36 -15.04 -11.06
N GLN A 94 0.83 -15.84 -12.01
CA GLN A 94 0.21 -15.97 -13.33
C GLN A 94 -1.08 -16.80 -13.31
N ASP A 95 -1.19 -17.74 -12.36
CA ASP A 95 -2.42 -18.51 -12.16
C ASP A 95 -3.57 -17.59 -11.74
N LEU A 96 -4.67 -17.65 -12.48
CA LEU A 96 -5.81 -16.76 -12.31
C LEU A 96 -6.42 -16.83 -10.91
N LYS A 97 -6.55 -18.03 -10.34
CA LYS A 97 -7.17 -18.22 -9.01
C LYS A 97 -6.26 -17.67 -7.91
N LYS A 98 -4.96 -17.94 -7.98
CA LYS A 98 -3.97 -17.38 -7.04
C LYS A 98 -3.85 -15.86 -7.18
N LYS A 99 -3.97 -15.31 -8.39
CA LYS A 99 -3.96 -13.86 -8.63
C LYS A 99 -5.19 -13.21 -8.02
N ALA A 100 -6.36 -13.82 -8.21
CA ALA A 100 -7.60 -13.36 -7.58
C ALA A 100 -7.51 -13.36 -6.05
N LEU A 101 -6.95 -14.42 -5.44
CA LEU A 101 -6.73 -14.48 -3.99
C LEU A 101 -5.79 -13.37 -3.50
N ASN A 102 -4.67 -13.13 -4.19
CA ASN A 102 -3.74 -12.05 -3.84
C ASN A 102 -4.43 -10.67 -3.89
N ASN A 103 -5.18 -10.41 -4.96
CA ASN A 103 -5.93 -9.16 -5.12
C ASN A 103 -7.03 -9.02 -4.05
N GLN A 104 -7.71 -10.11 -3.70
CA GLN A 104 -8.70 -10.13 -2.63
C GLN A 104 -8.07 -9.76 -1.28
N ILE A 105 -6.94 -10.36 -0.92
CA ILE A 105 -6.24 -10.05 0.33
C ILE A 105 -5.75 -8.60 0.33
N ALA A 106 -5.15 -8.14 -0.76
CA ALA A 106 -4.70 -6.76 -0.92
C ALA A 106 -5.87 -5.76 -0.78
N SER A 107 -7.04 -6.08 -1.33
CA SER A 107 -8.27 -5.28 -1.20
C SER A 107 -8.82 -5.27 0.23
N ILE A 108 -8.84 -6.41 0.93
CA ILE A 108 -9.24 -6.47 2.35
C ILE A 108 -8.33 -5.58 3.20
N VAL A 109 -7.01 -5.66 2.99
CA VAL A 109 -6.03 -4.86 3.72
C VAL A 109 -6.09 -3.37 3.32
N GLY A 110 -6.31 -3.08 2.04
CA GLY A 110 -6.34 -1.74 1.47
C GLY A 110 -7.61 -0.96 1.79
N SER A 111 -8.76 -1.62 1.69
CA SER A 111 -10.08 -0.98 1.76
C SER A 111 -10.89 -1.42 2.98
N GLY A 112 -10.69 -2.65 3.45
CA GLY A 112 -11.44 -3.22 4.58
C GLY A 112 -10.80 -3.03 5.96
N ILE A 113 -9.49 -2.80 6.03
CA ILE A 113 -8.74 -2.65 7.29
C ILE A 113 -8.16 -1.24 7.44
N GLN A 114 -7.31 -0.81 6.48
CA GLN A 114 -6.53 0.42 6.65
C GLN A 114 -7.37 1.70 6.83
N PRO A 115 -8.47 1.92 6.10
CA PRO A 115 -9.28 3.13 6.27
C PRO A 115 -9.94 3.20 7.64
N LEU A 116 -10.21 2.03 8.25
CA LEU A 116 -10.88 1.91 9.55
C LEU A 116 -9.97 2.18 10.75
N HIS A 117 -8.67 2.36 10.55
CA HIS A 117 -7.75 2.75 11.62
C HIS A 117 -6.81 3.89 11.22
N ASN A 118 -7.12 4.62 10.15
CA ASN A 118 -6.27 5.72 9.71
C ASN A 118 -6.35 6.91 10.69
N LEU A 119 -5.33 7.78 10.64
CA LEU A 119 -5.19 8.90 11.59
C LEU A 119 -6.42 9.83 11.62
N THR A 120 -7.07 10.05 10.48
CA THR A 120 -8.27 10.91 10.39
C THR A 120 -9.43 10.32 11.17
N LEU A 121 -9.69 9.01 10.99
CA LEU A 121 -10.76 8.33 11.70
C LEU A 121 -10.46 8.18 13.19
N LEU A 122 -9.21 7.86 13.57
CA LEU A 122 -8.85 7.76 14.99
C LEU A 122 -9.06 9.09 15.71
N ARG A 123 -8.68 10.22 15.08
CA ARG A 123 -8.95 11.55 15.62
C ARG A 123 -10.44 11.84 15.74
N PHE A 124 -11.23 11.45 14.74
CA PHE A 124 -12.69 11.59 14.81
C PHE A 124 -13.27 10.82 15.99
N ILE A 125 -12.86 9.57 16.20
CA ILE A 125 -13.33 8.74 17.32
C ILE A 125 -12.98 9.39 18.67
N GLU A 126 -11.72 9.78 18.87
CA GLU A 126 -11.28 10.44 20.11
C GLU A 126 -12.06 11.74 20.37
N GLN A 127 -12.40 12.50 19.33
CA GLN A 127 -13.06 13.80 19.47
C GLN A 127 -14.59 13.73 19.57
N LYS A 128 -15.22 12.75 18.90
CA LYS A 128 -16.68 12.71 18.69
C LYS A 128 -17.37 11.52 19.34
N VAL A 129 -16.64 10.44 19.62
CA VAL A 129 -17.19 9.24 20.26
C VAL A 129 -16.77 9.21 21.73
N GLY A 130 -15.47 9.31 22.00
CA GLY A 130 -14.93 9.35 23.36
C GLY A 130 -13.42 9.18 23.41
N THR A 131 -12.78 9.81 24.39
CA THR A 131 -11.35 9.66 24.64
C THR A 131 -11.02 8.21 25.01
N GLY A 132 -10.06 7.60 24.31
CA GLY A 132 -9.65 6.21 24.51
C GLY A 132 -10.40 5.18 23.66
N GLU A 133 -11.45 5.58 22.95
CA GLU A 133 -12.26 4.67 22.11
C GLU A 133 -11.55 4.27 20.80
N SER A 134 -10.51 5.01 20.38
CA SER A 134 -9.82 4.72 19.11
C SER A 134 -9.03 3.41 19.13
N LEU A 135 -8.50 3.01 20.29
CA LEU A 135 -7.70 1.79 20.43
C LEU A 135 -8.55 0.51 20.35
N PRO A 136 -9.62 0.34 21.15
CA PRO A 136 -10.51 -0.82 21.04
C PRO A 136 -11.10 -0.95 19.63
N TRP A 137 -11.52 0.16 19.03
CA TRP A 137 -11.99 0.20 17.65
C TRP A 137 -10.93 -0.34 16.68
N THR A 138 -9.71 0.18 16.74
CA THR A 138 -8.60 -0.24 15.88
C THR A 138 -8.32 -1.72 16.01
N GLN A 139 -8.23 -2.23 17.24
CA GLN A 139 -7.99 -3.65 17.52
C GLN A 139 -9.09 -4.53 16.91
N GLN A 140 -10.36 -4.15 17.09
CA GLN A 140 -11.48 -4.91 16.55
C GLN A 140 -11.42 -5.00 15.01
N GLN A 141 -11.18 -3.89 14.31
CA GLN A 141 -11.16 -3.88 12.84
C GLN A 141 -9.94 -4.63 12.27
N ILE A 142 -8.77 -4.46 12.90
CA ILE A 142 -7.56 -5.20 12.55
C ILE A 142 -7.78 -6.70 12.74
N ASN A 143 -8.27 -7.12 13.92
CA ASN A 143 -8.49 -8.53 14.23
C ASN A 143 -9.51 -9.17 13.28
N LYS A 144 -10.66 -8.51 13.06
CA LYS A 144 -11.68 -9.00 12.12
C LYS A 144 -11.11 -9.22 10.72
N GLY A 145 -10.37 -8.26 10.20
CA GLY A 145 -9.80 -8.33 8.87
C GLY A 145 -8.71 -9.40 8.74
N PHE A 146 -7.78 -9.48 9.70
CA PHE A 146 -6.73 -10.48 9.67
C PHE A 146 -7.23 -11.90 9.92
N THR A 147 -8.23 -12.10 10.78
CA THR A 147 -8.89 -13.41 10.93
C THR A 147 -9.52 -13.87 9.60
N ALA A 148 -10.13 -12.96 8.84
CA ALA A 148 -10.67 -13.29 7.53
C ALA A 148 -9.57 -13.68 6.54
N VAL A 149 -8.49 -12.91 6.47
CA VAL A 149 -7.32 -13.21 5.61
C VAL A 149 -6.69 -14.55 5.99
N GLU A 150 -6.49 -14.81 7.28
CA GLU A 150 -5.93 -16.06 7.78
C GLU A 150 -6.77 -17.26 7.36
N ASN A 151 -8.10 -17.17 7.49
CA ASN A 151 -9.00 -18.22 7.04
C ASN A 151 -8.94 -18.45 5.52
N MET A 152 -8.71 -17.41 4.71
CA MET A 152 -8.59 -17.54 3.25
C MET A 152 -7.30 -18.23 2.81
N ILE A 153 -6.21 -18.06 3.56
CA ILE A 153 -4.90 -18.65 3.21
C ILE A 153 -4.65 -20.00 3.88
N LYS A 154 -5.59 -20.52 4.69
CA LYS A 154 -5.51 -21.87 5.26
C LYS A 154 -5.33 -22.90 4.14
N GLY A 155 -4.25 -23.67 4.22
CA GLY A 155 -3.88 -24.66 3.21
C GLY A 155 -3.21 -24.12 1.94
N CYS A 156 -3.02 -22.80 1.83
CA CYS A 156 -2.28 -22.15 0.74
C CYS A 156 -0.90 -21.61 1.15
N ALA A 157 -0.64 -21.51 2.47
CA ALA A 157 0.60 -20.96 3.01
C ALA A 157 1.80 -21.90 2.76
N GLY A 158 2.84 -21.36 2.12
CA GLY A 158 4.17 -21.97 1.95
C GLY A 158 5.22 -21.17 2.73
N LYS A 159 6.36 -20.83 2.09
CA LYS A 159 7.35 -19.89 2.66
C LYS A 159 6.79 -18.47 2.90
N TYR A 160 5.80 -18.07 2.12
CA TYR A 160 5.06 -16.79 2.20
C TYR A 160 3.54 -17.04 2.21
N ALA A 161 2.75 -15.97 2.39
CA ALA A 161 1.31 -16.02 2.61
C ALA A 161 0.51 -16.78 1.52
N THR A 162 1.03 -16.85 0.29
CA THR A 162 0.34 -17.44 -0.88
C THR A 162 1.22 -18.40 -1.69
N GLY A 163 2.33 -18.88 -1.11
CA GLY A 163 3.25 -19.84 -1.76
C GLY A 163 4.71 -19.62 -1.38
N ASP A 164 5.64 -20.00 -2.24
CA ASP A 164 7.08 -19.94 -1.96
C ASP A 164 7.81 -18.71 -2.51
N GLU A 165 7.09 -17.83 -3.21
CA GLU A 165 7.60 -16.57 -3.77
C GLU A 165 6.99 -15.36 -3.05
N VAL A 166 7.73 -14.24 -3.02
CA VAL A 166 7.22 -12.97 -2.50
C VAL A 166 6.20 -12.40 -3.48
N GLN A 167 4.96 -12.22 -3.04
CA GLN A 167 3.88 -11.68 -3.86
C GLN A 167 3.31 -10.37 -3.28
N LEU A 168 2.47 -9.70 -4.07
CA LEU A 168 1.82 -8.43 -3.74
C LEU A 168 0.98 -8.51 -2.47
N THR A 169 0.58 -9.72 -2.05
CA THR A 169 0.06 -9.95 -0.70
C THR A 169 1.13 -9.55 0.30
N TYR A 170 1.05 -8.27 0.66
CA TYR A 170 2.00 -7.52 1.46
C TYR A 170 2.54 -8.39 2.55
N SER A 171 3.86 -8.59 2.55
CA SER A 171 4.67 -9.28 3.54
C SER A 171 3.98 -9.37 4.90
N LEU A 172 3.04 -10.32 5.04
CA LEU A 172 2.51 -10.75 6.31
C LEU A 172 3.62 -11.62 6.84
N HIS A 173 4.63 -10.94 7.39
CA HIS A 173 5.63 -11.61 8.15
C HIS A 173 4.88 -12.36 9.24
N ARG A 174 5.10 -13.67 9.33
CA ARG A 174 4.50 -14.60 10.30
C ARG A 174 4.59 -14.12 11.76
N ARG A 175 5.39 -13.08 12.02
CA ARG A 175 5.57 -12.38 13.29
C ARG A 175 4.33 -11.62 13.82
N PHE A 176 3.24 -11.56 13.07
CA PHE A 176 1.97 -10.95 13.50
C PHE A 176 0.83 -11.95 13.75
N LEU A 177 1.05 -13.25 13.60
CA LEU A 177 0.08 -14.27 14.00
C LEU A 177 0.44 -14.76 15.42
N PRO A 178 -0.46 -14.64 16.41
CA PRO A 178 -0.25 -15.30 17.69
C PRO A 178 -0.25 -16.83 17.48
N GLN A 179 0.65 -17.53 18.17
CA GLN A 179 0.65 -18.99 18.23
C GLN A 179 -0.58 -19.52 18.97
#